data_AF-A0A0Z8VD88-F1
#
_entry.id   AF-A0A0Z8VD88-F1
#
_cell.length_a   1.000
_cell.length_b   1.000
_cell.length_c   1.000
_cell.angle_alpha   90.00
_cell.angle_beta   90.00
_cell.angle_gamma   90.00
#
_symmetry.space_group_name_H-M   'P 1'
#
loop_
_entity.id
_entity.type
_entity.pdbx_description
1 polymer ?
#
loop_
_entity_poly.entity_id
_entity_poly.type
_entity_poly.pdbx_seq_one_letter_code
_entity_poly.pdbx_strand_id
1 'polypeptide(L)'
;MKKDSMTLNIHNTKHFEHCLKKEVFESARIYDVDFNKVGLVGKIVIAEPKEKELRWHSFLNSLTQTDIPKLTNKTNKAILLIKRKNYVFSVSYGYGYVMIEDTTVVKDFGMKVTANMVSEKQIKSTNSFNFQDTPFNVQRQVQGFSGIDVFQNGSHSEILKSISGVPVDKETFSFTTGSDSLKVSINFVDNSIKDALDRIIDYYESESYKEKGMDWIDNIRLMKDKITIAELDNELIQKIKSNPSEIVIDTNRLHNWQEVGGFRITGMGARQRKGEGHEYMFEIPSLEYFKFLNEGDLDNVSFLNKLKRDTLNYHNTQSDSEFKICNIYSSITGEITYKNNRYFIYDGSWYKLSEDFYNETITKIRKIPLVGSDFQLPICNFGESEGDYNFRATTENQDLFLLWLRASFSRREKQENHQLCWWLTRL
;
A
#
# COMPACT_ATOMS: atom_id res chain seq x y z
N MET A 1 -31.92 -5.12 -12.32
CA MET A 1 -31.58 -5.34 -10.89
C MET A 1 -30.72 -4.18 -10.42
N LYS A 2 -31.13 -3.47 -9.37
CA LYS A 2 -30.36 -2.34 -8.83
C LYS A 2 -29.19 -2.90 -8.01
N LYS A 3 -27.98 -2.81 -8.55
CA LYS A 3 -26.75 -3.14 -7.84
C LYS A 3 -26.26 -1.87 -7.16
N ASP A 4 -26.30 -1.83 -5.84
CA ASP A 4 -25.76 -0.71 -5.08
C ASP A 4 -24.37 -1.10 -4.57
N SER A 5 -23.38 -0.27 -4.88
CA SER A 5 -22.02 -0.44 -4.38
C SER A 5 -21.84 0.31 -3.06
N MET A 6 -21.30 -0.36 -2.06
CA MET A 6 -21.02 0.21 -0.74
C MET A 6 -19.53 0.10 -0.45
N THR A 7 -18.95 1.14 0.16
CA THR A 7 -17.57 1.12 0.67
C THR A 7 -17.63 1.16 2.19
N LEU A 8 -17.08 0.13 2.83
CA LEU A 8 -17.24 -0.21 4.23
C LEU A 8 -15.88 -0.22 4.92
N ASN A 9 -15.82 0.23 6.17
CA ASN A 9 -14.70 -0.04 7.07
C ASN A 9 -15.23 -0.65 8.37
N ILE A 10 -14.42 -1.47 9.03
CA ILE A 10 -14.64 -1.88 10.42
C ILE A 10 -13.74 -1.06 11.34
N HIS A 11 -14.26 -0.70 12.50
CA HIS A 11 -13.54 0.04 13.52
C HIS A 11 -13.13 -0.84 14.72
N ASN A 12 -11.95 -0.57 15.30
CA ASN A 12 -11.42 -1.20 16.51
C ASN A 12 -12.03 -0.66 17.83
N THR A 13 -13.16 0.03 17.74
CA THR A 13 -13.90 0.65 18.83
C THR A 13 -15.38 0.29 18.74
N LYS A 14 -16.06 0.23 19.89
CA LYS A 14 -17.50 -0.02 19.98
C LYS A 14 -18.34 1.27 20.05
N HIS A 15 -17.67 2.43 20.10
CA HIS A 15 -18.28 3.74 20.27
C HIS A 15 -18.27 4.50 18.94
N PHE A 16 -19.44 5.04 18.55
CA PHE A 16 -19.59 5.77 17.29
C PHE A 16 -18.75 7.05 17.28
N GLU A 17 -18.66 7.70 18.43
CA GLU A 17 -17.98 8.97 18.71
C GLU A 17 -16.48 8.90 18.43
N HIS A 18 -15.90 7.71 18.47
CA HIS A 18 -14.48 7.50 18.19
C HIS A 18 -14.22 7.17 16.71
N CYS A 19 -15.25 6.82 15.93
CA CYS A 19 -15.09 6.36 14.55
C CYS A 19 -14.83 7.51 13.55
N LEU A 20 -15.19 8.75 13.92
CA LEU A 20 -15.01 9.94 13.10
C LEU A 20 -14.11 10.95 13.82
N LYS A 21 -13.49 11.84 13.04
CA LYS A 21 -12.69 12.94 13.58
C LYS A 21 -13.54 13.82 14.49
N LYS A 22 -12.96 14.28 15.61
CA LYS A 22 -13.68 15.05 16.64
C LYS A 22 -14.45 16.26 16.08
N GLU A 23 -13.81 17.03 15.19
CA GLU A 23 -14.39 18.21 14.50
C GLU A 23 -15.66 17.91 13.68
N VAL A 24 -15.86 16.65 13.28
CA VAL A 24 -17.04 16.23 12.51
C VAL A 24 -18.27 16.22 13.40
N PHE A 25 -18.17 15.74 14.64
CA PHE A 25 -19.32 15.67 15.56
C PHE A 25 -19.80 17.05 16.00
N GLU A 26 -18.92 18.05 15.99
CA GLU A 26 -19.24 19.43 16.37
C GLU A 26 -19.98 20.19 15.25
N SER A 27 -19.81 19.78 14.00
CA SER A 27 -20.26 20.55 12.82
C SER A 27 -21.23 19.79 11.90
N ALA A 28 -21.37 18.48 12.05
CA ALA A 28 -22.23 17.67 11.21
C ALA A 28 -23.65 17.52 11.78
N ARG A 29 -24.61 17.30 10.88
CA ARG A 29 -25.97 16.90 11.23
C ARG A 29 -26.01 15.39 11.44
N ILE A 30 -26.56 14.95 12.57
CA ILE A 30 -26.61 13.55 12.96
C ILE A 30 -28.06 13.10 13.05
N TYR A 31 -28.37 11.98 12.43
CA TYR A 31 -29.69 11.35 12.44
C TYR A 31 -29.55 9.92 12.95
N ASP A 32 -30.45 9.48 13.82
CA ASP A 32 -30.49 8.08 14.21
C ASP A 32 -31.12 7.23 13.10
N VAL A 33 -30.56 6.04 12.88
CA VAL A 33 -31.13 5.07 11.94
C VAL A 33 -32.44 4.54 12.51
N ASP A 34 -33.48 4.54 11.68
CA ASP A 34 -34.79 4.00 12.04
C ASP A 34 -34.70 2.48 12.22
N PHE A 35 -34.61 2.04 13.48
CA PHE A 35 -34.50 0.63 13.84
C PHE A 35 -35.68 -0.20 13.33
N ASN A 36 -36.89 0.37 13.29
CA ASN A 36 -38.08 -0.36 12.84
C ASN A 36 -38.05 -0.62 11.33
N LYS A 37 -37.34 0.22 10.56
CA LYS A 37 -37.17 0.03 9.10
C LYS A 37 -35.99 -0.86 8.74
N VAL A 38 -34.87 -0.71 9.45
CA VAL A 38 -33.59 -1.33 9.04
C VAL A 38 -33.20 -2.52 9.92
N GLY A 39 -33.75 -2.61 11.14
CA GLY A 39 -33.39 -3.65 12.11
C GLY A 39 -31.97 -3.53 12.66
N LEU A 40 -31.35 -2.35 12.53
CA LEU A 40 -29.98 -2.06 12.91
C LEU A 40 -29.89 -0.76 13.70
N VAL A 41 -29.04 -0.75 14.73
CA VAL A 41 -28.70 0.46 15.48
C VAL A 41 -27.59 1.18 14.73
N GLY A 42 -27.80 2.46 14.43
CA GLY A 42 -26.84 3.25 13.67
C GLY A 42 -27.09 4.74 13.72
N LYS A 43 -26.15 5.49 13.16
CA LYS A 43 -26.20 6.95 12.99
C LYS A 43 -25.84 7.33 11.56
N ILE A 44 -26.57 8.26 10.97
CA ILE A 44 -26.25 8.89 9.70
C ILE A 44 -25.66 10.27 10.03
N VAL A 45 -24.43 10.50 9.56
CA VAL A 45 -23.69 11.75 9.80
C VAL A 45 -23.49 12.44 8.46
N ILE A 46 -24.01 13.67 8.33
CA ILE A 46 -23.93 14.48 7.12
C ILE A 46 -23.21 15.77 7.47
N ALA A 47 -22.03 16.00 6.90
CA ALA A 47 -21.32 17.26 7.09
C ALA A 47 -21.92 18.36 6.21
N GLU A 48 -21.90 19.59 6.72
CA GLU A 48 -22.32 20.74 5.93
C GLU A 48 -21.35 20.96 4.76
N PRO A 49 -21.86 21.07 3.52
CA PRO A 49 -21.01 21.21 2.35
C PRO A 49 -20.32 22.57 2.37
N LYS A 50 -18.99 22.56 2.35
CA LYS A 50 -18.16 23.77 2.22
C LYS A 50 -17.90 24.04 0.75
N GLU A 51 -18.12 25.29 0.33
CA GLU A 51 -17.73 25.76 -0.99
C GLU A 51 -16.25 26.12 -1.00
N LYS A 52 -15.54 25.65 -2.02
CA LYS A 52 -14.12 25.98 -2.23
C LYS A 52 -13.96 26.64 -3.59
N GLU A 53 -13.26 27.77 -3.59
CA GLU A 53 -12.86 28.48 -4.81
C GLU A 53 -11.80 27.68 -5.57
N LEU A 54 -11.92 27.71 -6.90
CA LEU A 54 -11.03 26.97 -7.80
C LEU A 54 -9.73 27.75 -7.96
N ARG A 55 -8.58 27.12 -7.66
CA ARG A 55 -7.27 27.79 -7.72
C ARG A 55 -6.95 28.31 -9.12
N TRP A 56 -7.26 27.53 -10.15
CA TRP A 56 -7.07 27.94 -11.54
C TRP A 56 -7.99 29.07 -12.01
N HIS A 57 -9.06 29.42 -11.26
CA HIS A 57 -9.97 30.51 -11.66
C HIS A 57 -9.23 31.84 -11.72
N SER A 58 -8.38 32.15 -10.74
CA SER A 58 -7.58 33.37 -10.72
C SER A 58 -6.58 33.44 -11.88
N PHE A 59 -5.94 32.31 -12.19
CA PHE A 59 -5.03 32.20 -13.32
C PHE A 59 -5.74 32.47 -14.65
N LEU A 60 -6.87 31.79 -14.91
CA LEU A 60 -7.62 31.99 -16.15
C LEU A 60 -8.18 33.42 -16.25
N ASN A 61 -8.65 33.99 -15.13
CA ASN A 61 -9.15 35.37 -15.09
C ASN A 61 -8.05 36.39 -15.43
N SER A 62 -6.79 36.08 -15.10
CA SER A 62 -5.66 36.93 -15.48
C SER A 62 -5.36 36.94 -16.98
N LEU A 63 -5.83 35.93 -17.72
CA LEU A 63 -5.63 35.80 -19.16
C LEU A 63 -6.77 36.41 -19.99
N THR A 64 -7.84 36.87 -19.34
CA THR A 64 -9.04 37.39 -20.01
C THR A 64 -9.19 38.89 -19.78
N GLN A 65 -9.70 39.60 -20.79
CA GLN A 65 -10.07 41.02 -20.65
C GLN A 65 -11.41 41.21 -19.92
N THR A 66 -12.23 40.16 -19.86
CA THR A 66 -13.51 40.13 -19.17
C THR A 66 -13.43 39.18 -17.97
N ASP A 67 -14.05 39.57 -16.86
CA ASP A 67 -14.09 38.73 -15.66
C ASP A 67 -14.88 37.44 -15.91
N ILE A 68 -14.27 36.31 -15.57
CA ILE A 68 -14.85 34.99 -15.58
C ILE A 68 -15.75 34.87 -14.33
N PRO A 69 -17.03 34.45 -14.47
CA PRO A 69 -17.91 34.23 -13.34
C PRO A 69 -17.29 33.32 -12.27
N LYS A 70 -17.54 33.60 -10.99
CA LYS A 70 -16.99 32.80 -9.90
C LYS A 70 -17.53 31.38 -9.96
N LEU A 71 -16.62 30.42 -10.07
CA LEU A 71 -16.92 28.99 -10.06
C LEU A 71 -16.51 28.39 -8.70
N THR A 72 -17.42 27.66 -8.06
CA THR A 72 -17.15 27.00 -6.77
C THR A 72 -17.41 25.50 -6.86
N ASN A 73 -16.59 24.72 -6.17
CA ASN A 73 -16.84 23.30 -5.97
C ASN A 73 -17.57 23.09 -4.65
N LYS A 74 -18.68 22.36 -4.70
CA LYS A 74 -19.45 21.91 -3.53
C LYS A 74 -19.29 20.40 -3.36
N THR A 75 -18.68 19.98 -2.25
CA THR A 75 -18.47 18.55 -1.96
C THR A 75 -19.40 18.08 -0.86
N ASN A 76 -20.19 17.05 -1.14
CA ASN A 76 -21.07 16.42 -0.16
C ASN A 76 -20.34 15.26 0.54
N LYS A 77 -20.52 15.17 1.86
CA LYS A 77 -19.90 14.14 2.70
C LYS A 77 -20.95 13.53 3.60
N ALA A 78 -21.12 12.22 3.52
CA ALA A 78 -22.00 11.49 4.40
C ALA A 78 -21.39 10.15 4.81
N ILE A 79 -21.64 9.74 6.06
CA ILE A 79 -21.29 8.43 6.59
C ILE A 79 -22.50 7.82 7.27
N LEU A 80 -22.71 6.53 7.05
CA LEU A 80 -23.61 5.70 7.85
C LEU A 80 -22.77 4.84 8.80
N LEU A 81 -22.92 5.05 10.10
CA LEU A 81 -22.35 4.22 11.15
C LEU A 81 -23.38 3.18 11.59
N ILE A 82 -23.03 1.90 11.60
CA ILE A 82 -23.93 0.81 11.97
C ILE A 82 -23.23 -0.13 12.95
N LYS A 83 -23.94 -0.57 13.98
CA LYS A 83 -23.53 -1.67 14.86
C LYS A 83 -24.09 -2.99 14.36
N ARG A 84 -23.21 -3.98 14.20
CA ARG A 84 -23.60 -5.37 13.93
C ARG A 84 -22.63 -6.33 14.62
N LYS A 85 -23.18 -7.31 15.36
CA LYS A 85 -22.42 -8.19 16.25
C LYS A 85 -21.50 -7.36 17.17
N ASN A 86 -20.19 -7.61 17.15
CA ASN A 86 -19.19 -6.90 17.95
C ASN A 86 -18.52 -5.72 17.23
N TYR A 87 -18.95 -5.40 16.02
CA TYR A 87 -18.29 -4.44 15.14
C TYR A 87 -19.12 -3.17 14.92
N VAL A 88 -18.40 -2.06 14.77
CA VAL A 88 -18.92 -0.83 14.19
C VAL A 88 -18.45 -0.75 12.75
N PHE A 89 -19.40 -0.60 11.83
CA PHE A 89 -19.16 -0.36 10.41
C PHE A 89 -19.34 1.12 10.09
N SER A 90 -18.48 1.68 9.24
CA SER A 90 -18.74 2.94 8.54
C SER A 90 -18.94 2.69 7.05
N VAL A 91 -20.06 3.20 6.51
CA VAL A 91 -20.32 3.23 5.07
C VAL A 91 -20.13 4.65 4.57
N SER A 92 -19.16 4.88 3.69
CA SER A 92 -18.85 6.22 3.16
C SER A 92 -19.61 6.51 1.87
N TYR A 93 -20.22 7.69 1.80
CA TYR A 93 -20.88 8.20 0.59
C TYR A 93 -20.22 9.52 0.14
N GLY A 94 -19.96 9.65 -1.16
CA GLY A 94 -19.23 10.79 -1.72
C GLY A 94 -17.85 10.95 -1.07
N TYR A 95 -17.55 12.14 -0.57
CA TYR A 95 -16.30 12.43 0.15
C TYR A 95 -16.39 12.09 1.66
N GLY A 96 -17.34 11.23 2.04
CA GLY A 96 -17.58 10.86 3.44
C GLY A 96 -16.35 10.25 4.11
N TYR A 97 -15.55 9.45 3.39
CA TYR A 97 -14.36 8.79 3.92
C TYR A 97 -13.37 9.75 4.60
N VAL A 98 -13.33 11.02 4.18
CA VAL A 98 -12.45 12.05 4.78
C VAL A 98 -12.82 12.36 6.25
N MET A 99 -14.04 12.04 6.67
CA MET A 99 -14.53 12.25 8.04
C MET A 99 -14.10 11.14 9.00
N ILE A 100 -13.65 9.99 8.49
CA ILE A 100 -13.27 8.83 9.29
C ILE A 100 -12.02 9.14 10.12
N GLU A 101 -12.00 8.64 11.36
CA GLU A 101 -10.81 8.61 12.19
C GLU A 101 -9.97 7.39 11.80
N ASP A 102 -8.95 7.62 10.97
CA ASP A 102 -8.12 6.57 10.36
C ASP A 102 -7.46 5.66 11.41
N THR A 103 -7.17 6.17 12.61
CA THR A 103 -6.57 5.39 13.72
C THR A 103 -7.50 4.31 14.29
N THR A 104 -8.81 4.45 14.05
CA THR A 104 -9.80 3.45 14.46
C THR A 104 -10.07 2.40 13.40
N VAL A 105 -9.69 2.64 12.15
CA VAL A 105 -9.91 1.69 11.06
C VAL A 105 -9.05 0.45 11.28
N VAL A 106 -9.68 -0.72 11.17
CA VAL A 106 -8.96 -2.00 11.17
C VAL A 106 -8.25 -2.13 9.82
N LYS A 107 -6.92 -1.94 9.85
CA LYS A 107 -6.03 -2.22 8.72
C LYS A 107 -6.23 -3.66 8.23
N ASP A 108 -6.00 -3.91 6.95
CA ASP A 108 -6.15 -5.22 6.29
C ASP A 108 -7.57 -5.80 6.19
N PHE A 109 -8.58 -5.20 6.83
CA PHE A 109 -9.95 -5.74 6.91
C PHE A 109 -10.53 -6.10 5.54
N GLY A 110 -10.61 -5.13 4.62
CA GLY A 110 -11.23 -5.34 3.33
C GLY A 110 -10.45 -6.32 2.46
N MET A 111 -9.13 -6.28 2.51
CA MET A 111 -8.21 -7.19 1.83
C MET A 111 -8.47 -8.61 2.29
N LYS A 112 -8.49 -8.85 3.61
CA LYS A 112 -8.73 -10.18 4.20
C LYS A 112 -10.13 -10.71 3.84
N VAL A 113 -11.16 -9.87 3.99
CA VAL A 113 -12.53 -10.24 3.57
C VAL A 113 -12.55 -10.60 2.10
N THR A 114 -11.94 -9.79 1.24
CA THR A 114 -11.96 -10.04 -0.20
C THR A 114 -11.20 -11.30 -0.57
N ALA A 115 -10.04 -11.57 0.03
CA ALA A 115 -9.28 -12.81 -0.18
C ALA A 115 -10.12 -14.04 0.20
N ASN A 116 -10.87 -13.97 1.30
CA ASN A 116 -11.80 -15.03 1.70
C ASN A 116 -13.03 -15.14 0.79
N MET A 117 -13.54 -14.03 0.26
CA MET A 117 -14.74 -14.01 -0.58
C MET A 117 -14.50 -14.50 -2.00
N VAL A 118 -13.39 -14.09 -2.64
CA VAL A 118 -13.18 -14.29 -4.07
C VAL A 118 -13.01 -15.77 -4.42
N SER A 119 -13.45 -16.11 -5.63
CA SER A 119 -13.08 -17.38 -6.25
C SER A 119 -11.65 -17.30 -6.75
N GLU A 120 -10.87 -18.35 -6.53
CA GLU A 120 -9.47 -18.49 -6.98
C GLU A 120 -9.29 -18.30 -8.49
N LYS A 121 -10.36 -18.46 -9.29
CA LYS A 121 -10.37 -18.33 -10.76
C LYS A 121 -10.99 -17.03 -11.27
N GLN A 122 -11.38 -16.12 -10.36
CA GLN A 122 -12.13 -14.92 -10.71
C GLN A 122 -11.49 -13.65 -10.13
N ILE A 123 -10.16 -13.59 -10.15
CA ILE A 123 -9.40 -12.42 -9.69
C ILE A 123 -9.21 -11.45 -10.86
N LYS A 124 -9.39 -10.16 -10.58
CA LYS A 124 -9.32 -9.06 -11.54
C LYS A 124 -8.03 -8.26 -11.42
N SER A 125 -7.66 -7.93 -10.18
CA SER A 125 -6.47 -7.14 -9.90
C SER A 125 -5.95 -7.35 -8.49
N THR A 126 -4.65 -7.17 -8.33
CA THR A 126 -3.97 -7.12 -7.03
C THR A 126 -3.01 -5.93 -7.01
N ASN A 127 -2.91 -5.28 -5.85
CA ASN A 127 -1.81 -4.38 -5.55
C ASN A 127 -1.02 -4.95 -4.38
N SER A 128 0.29 -4.93 -4.48
CA SER A 128 1.19 -5.40 -3.45
C SER A 128 2.42 -4.51 -3.37
N PHE A 129 3.18 -4.69 -2.29
CA PHE A 129 4.42 -3.96 -2.06
C PHE A 129 5.55 -4.94 -1.83
N ASN A 130 6.64 -4.79 -2.58
CA ASN A 130 7.81 -5.63 -2.47
C ASN A 130 8.88 -4.92 -1.63
N PHE A 131 9.30 -5.58 -0.55
CA PHE A 131 10.37 -5.15 0.33
C PHE A 131 11.69 -5.83 -0.09
N GLN A 132 12.36 -5.23 -1.07
CA GLN A 132 13.72 -5.57 -1.51
C GLN A 132 14.65 -4.36 -1.28
N ASP A 133 15.93 -4.49 -1.65
CA ASP A 133 16.94 -3.40 -1.53
C ASP A 133 16.44 -2.08 -2.13
N THR A 134 15.72 -2.17 -3.25
CA THR A 134 14.92 -1.07 -3.80
C THR A 134 13.45 -1.43 -3.67
N PRO A 135 12.71 -0.86 -2.71
CA PRO A 135 11.30 -1.16 -2.55
C PRO A 135 10.48 -0.66 -3.74
N PHE A 136 9.45 -1.42 -4.13
CA PHE A 136 8.56 -1.02 -5.23
C PHE A 136 7.13 -1.49 -5.04
N ASN A 137 6.19 -0.72 -5.59
CA ASN A 137 4.79 -1.10 -5.67
C ASN A 137 4.56 -1.96 -6.91
N VAL A 138 3.77 -3.03 -6.77
CA VAL A 138 3.39 -3.92 -7.86
C VAL A 138 1.89 -3.84 -8.06
N GLN A 139 1.48 -3.50 -9.28
CA GLN A 139 0.09 -3.57 -9.72
C GLN A 139 -0.05 -4.63 -10.80
N ARG A 140 -0.85 -5.66 -10.54
CA ARG A 140 -1.20 -6.69 -11.52
C ARG A 140 -2.68 -6.58 -11.84
N GLN A 141 -3.03 -6.51 -13.12
CA GLN A 141 -4.41 -6.42 -13.60
C GLN A 141 -4.57 -7.22 -14.88
N VAL A 142 -5.67 -7.97 -14.98
CA VAL A 142 -6.02 -8.77 -16.17
C VAL A 142 -7.21 -8.17 -16.92
N GLN A 143 -7.26 -8.36 -18.24
CA GLN A 143 -8.35 -7.82 -19.08
C GLN A 143 -9.71 -8.46 -18.79
N GLY A 144 -9.74 -9.76 -18.48
CA GLY A 144 -10.94 -10.49 -18.06
C GLY A 144 -10.91 -10.78 -16.56
N PHE A 145 -10.95 -12.06 -16.23
CA PHE A 145 -10.65 -12.60 -14.91
C PHE A 145 -9.62 -13.72 -15.07
N SER A 146 -8.83 -13.95 -14.03
CA SER A 146 -7.83 -15.01 -14.07
C SER A 146 -7.72 -15.76 -12.75
N GLY A 147 -7.01 -16.87 -12.83
CA GLY A 147 -6.57 -17.66 -11.69
C GLY A 147 -5.56 -16.91 -10.83
N ILE A 148 -5.47 -17.32 -9.57
CA ILE A 148 -4.51 -16.79 -8.60
C ILE A 148 -3.05 -16.97 -9.05
N ASP A 149 -2.76 -17.98 -9.88
CA ASP A 149 -1.44 -18.29 -10.44
C ASP A 149 -0.82 -17.10 -11.18
N VAL A 150 -1.61 -16.35 -11.95
CA VAL A 150 -1.15 -15.14 -12.67
C VAL A 150 -0.71 -14.03 -11.72
N PHE A 151 -1.27 -14.00 -10.51
CA PHE A 151 -0.97 -13.00 -9.50
C PHE A 151 0.10 -13.43 -8.50
N GLN A 152 0.45 -14.73 -8.45
CA GLN A 152 1.41 -15.30 -7.50
C GLN A 152 2.88 -15.11 -7.89
N ASN A 153 3.20 -14.83 -9.16
CA ASN A 153 4.59 -14.74 -9.59
C ASN A 153 5.32 -13.56 -8.89
N GLY A 154 6.24 -13.87 -7.96
CA GLY A 154 6.94 -12.89 -7.10
C GLY A 154 6.24 -12.57 -5.76
N SER A 155 5.03 -13.06 -5.54
CA SER A 155 4.17 -12.69 -4.40
C SER A 155 4.67 -13.15 -3.01
N HIS A 156 5.54 -14.17 -2.95
CA HIS A 156 5.97 -14.76 -1.69
C HIS A 156 6.79 -13.80 -0.80
N SER A 157 7.39 -12.77 -1.42
CA SER A 157 8.13 -11.70 -0.73
C SER A 157 7.38 -10.35 -0.79
N GLU A 158 6.08 -10.37 -1.05
CA GLU A 158 5.27 -9.17 -1.21
C GLU A 158 4.19 -9.06 -0.14
N ILE A 159 3.92 -7.84 0.32
CA ILE A 159 2.78 -7.52 1.17
C ILE A 159 1.58 -7.27 0.26
N LEU A 160 0.55 -8.13 0.32
CA LEU A 160 -0.70 -7.88 -0.40
C LEU A 160 -1.44 -6.68 0.23
N LYS A 161 -1.66 -5.63 -0.56
CA LYS A 161 -2.36 -4.40 -0.13
C LYS A 161 -3.81 -4.36 -0.55
N SER A 162 -4.10 -4.85 -1.75
CA SER A 162 -5.49 -4.95 -2.20
C SER A 162 -5.70 -6.08 -3.18
N ILE A 163 -6.89 -6.64 -3.17
CA ILE A 163 -7.34 -7.64 -4.12
C ILE A 163 -8.75 -7.28 -4.61
N SER A 164 -9.03 -7.54 -5.88
CA SER A 164 -10.36 -7.37 -6.48
C SER A 164 -10.76 -8.59 -7.28
N GLY A 165 -12.03 -8.95 -7.23
CA GLY A 165 -12.53 -10.12 -7.94
C GLY A 165 -14.01 -10.39 -7.74
N VAL A 166 -14.46 -11.51 -8.29
CA VAL A 166 -15.84 -11.99 -8.12
C VAL A 166 -15.89 -12.96 -6.94
N PRO A 167 -16.76 -12.71 -5.95
CA PRO A 167 -17.02 -13.63 -4.85
C PRO A 167 -17.51 -15.01 -5.30
N VAL A 168 -17.31 -16.03 -4.47
CA VAL A 168 -17.92 -17.36 -4.65
C VAL A 168 -19.44 -17.25 -4.52
N ASP A 169 -19.92 -16.48 -3.52
CA ASP A 169 -21.34 -16.13 -3.32
C ASP A 169 -21.77 -14.99 -4.27
N LYS A 170 -22.01 -15.36 -5.53
CA LYS A 170 -22.40 -14.42 -6.60
C LYS A 170 -23.83 -13.92 -6.49
N GLU A 171 -24.69 -14.66 -5.79
CA GLU A 171 -26.09 -14.29 -5.57
C GLU A 171 -26.18 -13.04 -4.68
N THR A 172 -25.31 -12.98 -3.67
CA THR A 172 -25.24 -11.84 -2.74
C THR A 172 -24.33 -10.74 -3.24
N PHE A 173 -23.14 -11.10 -3.70
CA PHE A 173 -22.08 -10.14 -4.01
C PHE A 173 -21.61 -10.32 -5.45
N SER A 174 -21.83 -9.29 -6.26
CA SER A 174 -21.48 -9.36 -7.69
C SER A 174 -20.02 -9.02 -7.99
N PHE A 175 -19.38 -8.23 -7.13
CA PHE A 175 -17.97 -7.86 -7.24
C PHE A 175 -17.49 -7.30 -5.91
N THR A 176 -16.20 -7.49 -5.61
CA THR A 176 -15.57 -6.93 -4.41
C THR A 176 -14.17 -6.41 -4.72
N THR A 177 -13.78 -5.36 -4.02
CA THR A 177 -12.42 -4.82 -3.95
C THR A 177 -12.09 -4.55 -2.49
N GLY A 178 -11.02 -5.13 -2.00
CA GLY A 178 -10.61 -5.05 -0.60
C GLY A 178 -9.23 -4.45 -0.43
N SER A 179 -9.08 -3.52 0.51
CA SER A 179 -7.82 -2.98 1.06
C SER A 179 -7.97 -2.81 2.58
N ASP A 180 -7.66 -1.66 3.17
CA ASP A 180 -8.14 -1.32 4.52
C ASP A 180 -9.68 -1.21 4.53
N SER A 181 -10.25 -0.73 3.43
CA SER A 181 -11.69 -0.63 3.21
C SER A 181 -12.19 -1.77 2.31
N LEU A 182 -13.46 -2.13 2.45
CA LEU A 182 -14.13 -3.12 1.61
C LEU A 182 -15.15 -2.43 0.71
N LYS A 183 -14.93 -2.46 -0.60
CA LYS A 183 -15.93 -2.06 -1.59
C LYS A 183 -16.64 -3.30 -2.12
N VAL A 184 -17.94 -3.41 -1.87
CA VAL A 184 -18.77 -4.54 -2.31
C VAL A 184 -19.97 -4.06 -3.11
N SER A 185 -20.31 -4.79 -4.17
CA SER A 185 -21.53 -4.58 -4.96
C SER A 185 -22.58 -5.62 -4.55
N ILE A 186 -23.56 -5.20 -3.75
CA ILE A 186 -24.57 -6.06 -3.13
C ILE A 186 -25.80 -6.16 -4.03
N ASN A 187 -26.36 -7.36 -4.14
CA ASN A 187 -27.65 -7.61 -4.75
C ASN A 187 -28.78 -7.53 -3.70
N PHE A 188 -29.46 -6.38 -3.64
CA PHE A 188 -30.54 -6.11 -2.69
C PHE A 188 -31.89 -6.75 -3.05
N VAL A 189 -32.02 -7.42 -4.20
CA VAL A 189 -33.26 -8.11 -4.57
C VAL A 189 -33.58 -9.23 -3.57
N ASP A 190 -32.54 -9.90 -3.08
CA ASP A 190 -32.66 -11.13 -2.28
C ASP A 190 -32.09 -10.99 -0.86
N ASN A 191 -31.46 -9.85 -0.52
CA ASN A 191 -30.68 -9.72 0.72
C ASN A 191 -30.93 -8.38 1.44
N SER A 192 -31.06 -8.44 2.77
CA SER A 192 -31.03 -7.24 3.60
C SER A 192 -29.59 -6.78 3.85
N ILE A 193 -29.40 -5.49 4.17
CA ILE A 193 -28.09 -4.97 4.59
C ILE A 193 -27.55 -5.75 5.81
N LYS A 194 -28.44 -6.22 6.69
CA LYS A 194 -28.08 -7.01 7.88
C LYS A 194 -27.42 -8.34 7.49
N ASP A 195 -28.02 -9.06 6.54
CA ASP A 195 -27.51 -10.36 6.08
C ASP A 195 -26.16 -10.19 5.35
N ALA A 196 -26.03 -9.14 4.54
CA ALA A 196 -24.78 -8.81 3.88
C ALA A 196 -23.66 -8.52 4.90
N LEU A 197 -23.95 -7.76 5.96
CA LEU A 197 -22.99 -7.49 7.03
C LEU A 197 -22.61 -8.75 7.81
N ASP A 198 -23.56 -9.65 8.07
CA ASP A 198 -23.27 -10.91 8.75
C ASP A 198 -22.32 -11.78 7.93
N ARG A 199 -22.58 -11.95 6.62
CA ARG A 199 -21.68 -12.67 5.71
C ARG A 199 -20.29 -12.03 5.64
N ILE A 200 -20.20 -10.71 5.59
CA ILE A 200 -18.91 -9.98 5.60
C ILE A 200 -18.11 -10.29 6.87
N ILE A 201 -18.78 -10.36 8.03
CA ILE A 201 -18.12 -10.74 9.29
C ILE A 201 -17.62 -12.17 9.23
N ASP A 202 -18.44 -13.09 8.73
CA ASP A 202 -18.06 -14.51 8.62
C ASP A 202 -16.84 -14.68 7.69
N TYR A 203 -16.77 -13.93 6.58
CA TYR A 203 -15.60 -13.89 5.71
C TYR A 203 -14.38 -13.22 6.35
N TYR A 204 -14.56 -12.23 7.23
CA TYR A 204 -13.44 -11.60 7.94
C TYR A 204 -12.79 -12.55 8.95
N GLU A 205 -13.61 -13.36 9.63
CA GLU A 205 -13.19 -14.33 10.63
C GLU A 205 -12.64 -15.64 10.02
N SER A 206 -12.94 -15.90 8.74
CA SER A 206 -12.47 -17.07 7.99
C SER A 206 -10.98 -17.03 7.62
N GLU A 207 -10.41 -18.20 7.35
CA GLU A 207 -9.08 -18.41 6.76
C GLU A 207 -9.14 -19.17 5.43
N SER A 208 -10.31 -19.27 4.79
CA SER A 208 -10.53 -19.98 3.53
C SER A 208 -9.62 -19.55 2.37
N TYR A 209 -9.03 -18.35 2.42
CA TYR A 209 -8.04 -17.91 1.44
C TYR A 209 -6.80 -18.83 1.38
N LYS A 210 -6.42 -19.45 2.51
CA LYS A 210 -5.28 -20.38 2.56
C LYS A 210 -5.49 -21.59 1.67
N GLU A 211 -6.69 -22.17 1.71
CA GLU A 211 -7.09 -23.32 0.90
C GLU A 211 -7.19 -22.98 -0.60
N LYS A 212 -7.29 -21.69 -0.94
CA LYS A 212 -7.39 -21.17 -2.32
C LYS A 212 -6.04 -20.78 -2.92
N GLY A 213 -4.93 -21.22 -2.31
CA GLY A 213 -3.57 -20.85 -2.75
C GLY A 213 -3.19 -19.40 -2.48
N MET A 214 -3.79 -18.78 -1.46
CA MET A 214 -3.42 -17.42 -1.01
C MET A 214 -2.79 -17.43 0.39
N ASP A 215 -2.29 -18.57 0.84
CA ASP A 215 -1.55 -18.76 2.10
C ASP A 215 -0.31 -17.87 2.20
N TRP A 216 0.33 -17.57 1.06
CA TRP A 216 1.47 -16.64 0.97
C TRP A 216 1.18 -15.23 1.50
N ILE A 217 -0.10 -14.80 1.60
CA ILE A 217 -0.49 -13.54 2.24
C ILE A 217 0.05 -13.46 3.67
N ASP A 218 0.19 -14.59 4.36
CA ASP A 218 0.65 -14.67 5.75
C ASP A 218 2.17 -14.76 5.89
N ASN A 219 2.93 -14.72 4.80
CA ASN A 219 4.40 -14.71 4.83
C ASN A 219 4.94 -13.43 5.48
N ILE A 220 4.28 -12.30 5.26
CA ILE A 220 4.63 -11.00 5.85
C ILE A 220 3.42 -10.48 6.61
N ARG A 221 3.43 -10.64 7.94
CA ARG A 221 2.26 -10.39 8.79
C ARG A 221 2.23 -8.99 9.35
N LEU A 222 1.05 -8.38 9.32
CA LEU A 222 0.78 -7.12 10.01
C LEU A 222 0.87 -7.33 11.53
N MET A 223 1.68 -6.50 12.19
CA MET A 223 1.76 -6.47 13.65
C MET A 223 0.53 -5.77 14.22
N LYS A 224 -0.08 -6.42 15.23
CA LYS A 224 -1.28 -5.91 15.92
C LYS A 224 -1.04 -5.62 17.41
N ASP A 225 0.06 -6.12 17.98
CA ASP A 225 0.41 -5.89 19.38
C ASP A 225 0.89 -4.46 19.61
N LYS A 226 0.13 -3.70 20.41
CA LYS A 226 0.38 -2.27 20.64
C LYS A 226 1.68 -2.02 21.41
N ILE A 227 2.07 -2.94 22.29
CA ILE A 227 3.29 -2.81 23.10
C ILE A 227 4.50 -2.95 22.18
N THR A 228 4.55 -4.02 21.40
CA THR A 228 5.63 -4.26 20.42
C THR A 228 5.70 -3.13 19.39
N ILE A 229 4.56 -2.63 18.89
CA ILE A 229 4.54 -1.48 17.98
C ILE A 229 5.18 -0.24 18.64
N ALA A 230 4.88 0.05 19.90
CA ALA A 230 5.47 1.18 20.60
C ALA A 230 6.98 0.99 20.85
N GLU A 231 7.44 -0.23 21.10
CA GLU A 231 8.87 -0.56 21.18
C GLU A 231 9.55 -0.32 19.81
N LEU A 232 8.96 -0.79 18.71
CA LEU A 232 9.47 -0.60 17.35
C LEU A 232 9.48 0.88 16.93
N ASP A 233 8.46 1.65 17.30
CA ASP A 233 8.42 3.11 17.07
C ASP A 233 9.60 3.81 17.76
N ASN A 234 10.00 3.36 18.96
CA ASN A 234 11.17 3.91 19.63
C ASN A 234 12.48 3.54 18.92
N GLU A 235 12.63 2.29 18.50
CA GLU A 235 13.80 1.83 17.73
C GLU A 235 13.92 2.57 16.38
N LEU A 236 12.80 2.82 15.70
CA LEU A 236 12.76 3.64 14.49
C LEU A 236 13.29 5.04 14.75
N ILE A 237 12.87 5.68 15.84
CA ILE A 237 13.35 7.02 16.20
C ILE A 237 14.84 7.01 16.50
N GLN A 238 15.34 6.00 17.24
CA GLN A 238 16.78 5.87 17.48
C GLN A 238 17.55 5.73 16.18
N LYS A 239 17.06 4.89 15.25
CA LYS A 239 17.68 4.68 13.95
C LYS A 239 17.68 5.96 13.10
N ILE A 240 16.58 6.73 13.08
CA ILE A 240 16.52 8.03 12.40
C ILE A 240 17.51 9.03 13.03
N LYS A 241 17.68 9.01 14.37
CA LYS A 241 18.64 9.87 15.07
C LYS A 241 20.09 9.50 14.75
N SER A 242 20.42 8.21 14.70
CA SER A 242 21.80 7.73 14.50
C SER A 242 22.22 7.64 13.04
N ASN A 243 21.34 7.14 12.16
CA ASN A 243 21.63 6.90 10.76
C ASN A 243 20.40 7.18 9.87
N PRO A 244 20.04 8.48 9.67
CA PRO A 244 18.84 8.86 8.94
C PRO A 244 18.82 8.41 7.47
N SER A 245 19.98 8.09 6.86
CA SER A 245 20.04 7.61 5.48
C SER A 245 19.54 6.17 5.28
N GLU A 246 19.38 5.38 6.34
CA GLU A 246 18.81 4.03 6.24
C GLU A 246 17.27 4.01 6.25
N ILE A 247 16.64 5.17 6.45
CA ILE A 247 15.18 5.31 6.47
C ILE A 247 14.78 6.23 5.33
N VAL A 248 13.77 5.85 4.57
CA VAL A 248 13.32 6.59 3.39
C VAL A 248 11.89 7.10 3.61
N ILE A 249 11.62 8.33 3.18
CA ILE A 249 10.26 8.88 3.05
C ILE A 249 9.89 8.77 1.58
N ASP A 250 8.84 8.01 1.28
CA ASP A 250 8.31 7.87 -0.07
C ASP A 250 6.77 7.82 -0.06
N THR A 251 6.20 7.84 -1.25
CA THR A 251 4.79 7.62 -1.50
C THR A 251 4.36 6.21 -1.06
N ASN A 252 3.33 6.13 -0.22
CA ASN A 252 2.79 4.86 0.26
C ASN A 252 1.66 4.31 -0.63
N ARG A 253 1.45 4.91 -1.81
CA ARG A 253 0.35 4.58 -2.74
C ARG A 253 0.80 4.80 -4.18
N LEU A 254 0.14 4.11 -5.11
CA LEU A 254 0.33 4.34 -6.54
C LEU A 254 -0.25 5.71 -6.94
N HIS A 255 0.49 6.43 -7.77
CA HIS A 255 0.12 7.76 -8.25
C HIS A 255 -0.06 7.77 -9.76
N ASN A 256 -1.00 8.58 -10.25
CA ASN A 256 -1.02 8.96 -11.66
C ASN A 256 0.08 10.01 -11.89
N TRP A 257 1.25 9.57 -12.34
CA TRP A 257 2.40 10.45 -12.59
C TRP A 257 2.13 11.57 -13.59
N GLN A 258 1.10 11.45 -14.44
CA GLN A 258 0.69 12.54 -15.34
C GLN A 258 0.14 13.77 -14.61
N GLU A 259 -0.31 13.59 -13.36
CA GLU A 259 -0.85 14.67 -12.53
C GLU A 259 0.18 15.22 -11.55
N VAL A 260 1.33 14.57 -11.36
CA VAL A 260 2.28 14.92 -10.29
C VAL A 260 3.26 16.00 -10.77
N GLY A 261 3.18 17.18 -10.15
CA GLY A 261 4.08 18.33 -10.38
C GLY A 261 5.24 18.44 -9.39
N GLY A 262 5.40 17.44 -8.52
CA GLY A 262 6.40 17.40 -7.46
C GLY A 262 5.78 17.21 -6.07
N PHE A 263 6.63 16.86 -5.11
CA PHE A 263 6.30 16.53 -3.72
C PHE A 263 6.80 17.58 -2.74
N ARG A 264 6.13 17.63 -1.59
CA ARG A 264 6.46 18.55 -0.50
C ARG A 264 6.19 17.90 0.85
N ILE A 265 7.13 18.06 1.78
CA ILE A 265 6.94 17.74 3.20
C ILE A 265 6.53 19.00 3.97
N THR A 266 5.47 18.91 4.77
CA THR A 266 5.06 20.00 5.66
C THR A 266 5.85 20.00 6.98
N GLY A 267 5.81 21.11 7.73
CA GLY A 267 6.34 21.16 9.09
C GLY A 267 7.85 21.49 9.26
N MET A 268 8.58 21.77 8.17
CA MET A 268 10.00 22.17 8.20
C MET A 268 10.24 23.69 8.40
N GLY A 269 9.18 24.48 8.59
CA GLY A 269 9.28 25.93 8.83
C GLY A 269 9.64 26.78 7.61
N ALA A 270 9.81 28.10 7.82
CA ALA A 270 10.11 29.05 6.75
C ALA A 270 11.60 29.10 6.35
N ARG A 271 12.49 28.45 7.11
CA ARG A 271 13.95 28.48 6.89
C ARG A 271 14.39 27.85 5.56
N GLN A 272 13.60 26.95 4.98
CA GLN A 272 13.83 26.42 3.63
C GLN A 272 13.00 27.11 2.52
N ARG A 273 12.20 28.14 2.83
CA ARG A 273 11.53 28.96 1.80
C ARG A 273 12.44 30.04 1.21
N LYS A 274 13.62 30.26 1.80
CA LYS A 274 14.62 31.23 1.32
C LYS A 274 15.61 30.53 0.40
N GLY A 275 15.17 30.28 -0.82
CA GLY A 275 15.96 29.75 -1.91
C GLY A 275 15.05 29.71 -3.13
N GLU A 276 15.44 30.39 -4.20
CA GLU A 276 14.68 30.49 -5.43
C GLU A 276 14.33 29.08 -5.95
N GLY A 277 13.05 28.81 -6.21
CA GLY A 277 12.69 27.94 -7.34
C GLY A 277 11.73 26.76 -7.12
N HIS A 278 11.72 26.04 -5.99
CA HIS A 278 10.96 24.77 -5.96
C HIS A 278 10.26 24.51 -4.61
N GLU A 279 9.00 24.98 -4.46
CA GLU A 279 8.11 24.58 -3.36
C GLU A 279 7.79 23.07 -3.39
N TYR A 280 7.94 22.45 -4.57
CA TYR A 280 7.69 21.04 -4.83
C TYR A 280 8.90 20.43 -5.58
N MET A 281 9.36 19.27 -5.11
CA MET A 281 10.54 18.54 -5.64
C MET A 281 10.13 17.14 -6.09
N PHE A 282 10.68 16.64 -7.20
CA PHE A 282 10.42 15.25 -7.60
C PHE A 282 11.14 14.23 -6.71
N GLU A 283 12.32 14.59 -6.21
CA GLU A 283 13.01 13.82 -5.18
C GLU A 283 12.51 14.28 -3.81
N ILE A 284 11.99 13.35 -3.01
CA ILE A 284 11.47 13.66 -1.67
C ILE A 284 12.65 13.88 -0.73
N PRO A 285 12.78 15.05 -0.06
CA PRO A 285 13.94 15.40 0.76
C PRO A 285 13.91 14.70 2.14
N SER A 286 14.06 13.37 2.11
CA SER A 286 13.97 12.50 3.30
C SER A 286 15.04 12.85 4.32
N LEU A 287 16.29 12.95 3.86
CA LEU A 287 17.45 13.18 4.72
C LEU A 287 17.41 14.57 5.35
N GLU A 288 17.03 15.59 4.60
CA GLU A 288 16.87 16.97 5.08
C GLU A 288 15.78 17.04 6.15
N TYR A 289 14.65 16.36 5.94
CA TYR A 289 13.57 16.31 6.92
C TYR A 289 14.03 15.67 8.23
N PHE A 290 14.73 14.52 8.17
CA PHE A 290 15.22 13.86 9.37
C PHE A 290 16.31 14.65 10.09
N LYS A 291 17.23 15.30 9.36
CA LYS A 291 18.21 16.23 9.95
C LYS A 291 17.53 17.38 10.68
N PHE A 292 16.51 17.98 10.07
CA PHE A 292 15.70 19.02 10.71
C PHE A 292 15.01 18.54 11.99
N LEU A 293 14.50 17.31 12.02
CA LEU A 293 13.94 16.73 13.25
C LEU A 293 15.00 16.52 14.33
N ASN A 294 16.19 16.07 13.96
CA ASN A 294 17.29 15.83 14.90
C ASN A 294 17.84 17.14 15.48
N GLU A 295 17.90 18.22 14.69
CA GLU A 295 18.28 19.57 15.15
C GLU A 295 17.29 20.15 16.18
N GLY A 296 16.03 19.72 16.13
CA GLY A 296 14.99 20.17 17.07
C GLY A 296 15.09 19.58 18.47
N ASP A 297 16.02 18.64 18.71
CA ASP A 297 16.26 17.93 19.99
C ASP A 297 14.96 17.47 20.69
N LEU A 298 14.07 16.84 19.91
CA LEU A 298 12.78 16.37 20.41
C LEU A 298 12.95 15.07 21.20
N ASP A 299 12.22 14.97 22.33
CA ASP A 299 11.97 13.69 22.98
C ASP A 299 11.23 12.73 22.03
N ASN A 300 11.31 11.42 22.28
CA ASN A 300 10.76 10.42 21.36
C ASN A 300 9.24 10.57 21.14
N VAL A 301 8.48 11.00 22.14
CA VAL A 301 7.03 11.18 22.02
C VAL A 301 6.72 12.37 21.12
N SER A 302 7.38 13.50 21.34
CA SER A 302 7.26 14.70 20.50
C SER A 302 7.74 14.44 19.06
N PHE A 303 8.81 13.65 18.89
CA PHE A 303 9.33 13.24 17.60
C PHE A 303 8.30 12.42 16.82
N LEU A 304 7.74 11.37 17.43
CA LEU A 304 6.73 10.53 16.80
C LEU A 304 5.45 11.31 16.47
N ASN A 305 5.01 12.18 17.38
CA ASN A 305 3.85 13.05 17.15
C ASN A 305 4.09 14.00 15.97
N LYS A 306 5.33 14.48 15.79
CA LYS A 306 5.70 15.30 14.64
C LYS A 306 5.61 14.51 13.33
N LEU A 307 6.10 13.27 13.28
CA LEU A 307 5.96 12.39 12.10
C LEU A 307 4.48 12.12 11.75
N LYS A 308 3.62 11.94 12.76
CA LYS A 308 2.19 11.66 12.57
C LYS A 308 1.38 12.91 12.19
N ARG A 309 1.88 14.11 12.55
CA ARG A 309 1.24 15.40 12.24
C ARG A 309 1.65 15.94 10.87
N ASP A 310 2.94 15.95 10.59
CA ASP A 310 3.50 16.46 9.35
C ASP A 310 3.06 15.55 8.19
N THR A 311 2.98 16.09 6.97
CA THR A 311 2.36 15.43 5.82
C THR A 311 3.24 15.48 4.58
N LEU A 312 3.17 14.41 3.79
CA LEU A 312 3.66 14.39 2.42
C LEU A 312 2.51 14.78 1.49
N ASN A 313 2.75 15.79 0.66
CA ASN A 313 1.80 16.31 -0.30
C ASN A 313 2.40 16.27 -1.70
N TYR A 314 1.56 16.22 -2.73
CA TYR A 314 1.97 16.50 -4.10
C TYR A 314 1.17 17.66 -4.69
N HIS A 315 1.79 18.36 -5.63
CA HIS A 315 1.10 19.33 -6.46
C HIS A 315 0.44 18.63 -7.64
N ASN A 316 -0.87 18.79 -7.81
CA ASN A 316 -1.58 18.28 -8.98
C ASN A 316 -1.57 19.30 -10.10
N THR A 317 -0.90 18.99 -11.21
CA THR A 317 -0.69 19.89 -12.35
C THR A 317 -1.97 20.22 -13.11
N GLN A 318 -2.98 19.34 -13.10
CA GLN A 318 -4.23 19.54 -13.84
C GLN A 318 -5.22 20.43 -13.09
N SER A 319 -5.31 20.24 -11.77
CA SER A 319 -6.23 20.98 -10.91
C SER A 319 -5.60 22.20 -10.22
N ASP A 320 -4.29 22.39 -10.41
CA ASP A 320 -3.47 23.40 -9.74
C ASP A 320 -3.66 23.37 -8.21
N SER A 321 -3.78 22.17 -7.64
CA SER A 321 -4.11 22.02 -6.23
C SER A 321 -3.19 21.05 -5.51
N GLU A 322 -2.92 21.37 -4.24
CA GLU A 322 -2.12 20.51 -3.37
C GLU A 322 -3.00 19.40 -2.82
N PHE A 323 -2.54 18.15 -3.00
CA PHE A 323 -3.18 16.97 -2.45
C PHE A 323 -2.28 16.34 -1.39
N LYS A 324 -2.88 16.10 -0.22
CA LYS A 324 -2.25 15.29 0.82
C LYS A 324 -2.19 13.83 0.37
N ILE A 325 -1.00 13.25 0.39
CA ILE A 325 -0.80 11.81 0.19
C ILE A 325 -1.11 11.08 1.50
N CYS A 326 -0.30 11.36 2.53
CA CYS A 326 -0.43 10.78 3.86
C CYS A 326 0.36 11.61 4.89
N ASN A 327 0.37 11.18 6.14
CA ASN A 327 1.29 11.73 7.15
C ASN A 327 2.70 11.14 6.94
N ILE A 328 3.74 11.81 7.43
CA ILE A 328 5.12 11.35 7.21
C ILE A 328 5.37 9.98 7.83
N TYR A 329 4.82 9.68 9.01
CA TYR A 329 4.92 8.35 9.61
C TYR A 329 4.39 7.24 8.66
N SER A 330 3.35 7.52 7.89
CA SER A 330 2.82 6.61 6.87
C SER A 330 3.62 6.57 5.57
N SER A 331 4.48 7.57 5.31
CA SER A 331 5.42 7.60 4.18
C SER A 331 6.74 6.90 4.47
N ILE A 332 7.01 6.52 5.73
CA ILE A 332 8.27 5.90 6.10
C ILE A 332 8.33 4.46 5.58
N THR A 333 9.45 4.14 4.94
CA THR A 333 9.87 2.79 4.60
C THR A 333 11.22 2.50 5.23
N GLY A 334 11.35 1.36 5.90
CA GLY A 334 12.61 0.96 6.52
C GLY A 334 12.56 -0.39 7.21
N GLU A 335 13.73 -0.91 7.56
CA GLU A 335 13.93 -2.17 8.29
C GLU A 335 14.51 -1.91 9.68
N ILE A 336 13.96 -2.57 10.70
CA ILE A 336 14.43 -2.57 12.09
C ILE A 336 14.69 -4.00 12.53
N THR A 337 15.85 -4.22 13.16
CA THR A 337 16.12 -5.47 13.88
C THR A 337 15.86 -5.26 15.36
N TYR A 338 14.96 -6.06 15.94
CA TYR A 338 14.58 -5.96 17.35
C TYR A 338 14.38 -7.35 17.95
N LYS A 339 14.99 -7.62 19.13
CA LYS A 339 14.93 -8.93 19.81
C LYS A 339 15.17 -10.11 18.84
N ASN A 340 16.25 -10.03 18.04
CA ASN A 340 16.64 -11.01 17.00
C ASN A 340 15.63 -11.26 15.87
N ASN A 341 14.62 -10.42 15.74
CA ASN A 341 13.64 -10.49 14.65
C ASN A 341 13.77 -9.25 13.75
N ARG A 342 13.52 -9.43 12.46
CA ARG A 342 13.46 -8.34 11.48
C ARG A 342 12.03 -7.87 11.30
N TYR A 343 11.86 -6.56 11.35
CA TYR A 343 10.58 -5.87 11.18
C TYR A 343 10.71 -4.83 10.09
N PHE A 344 9.63 -4.65 9.34
CA PHE A 344 9.55 -3.68 8.26
C PHE A 344 8.44 -2.68 8.56
N ILE A 345 8.72 -1.40 8.37
CA ILE A 345 7.69 -0.36 8.43
C ILE A 345 7.34 0.07 7.01
N TYR A 346 6.04 0.09 6.71
CA TYR A 346 5.49 0.63 5.47
C TYR A 346 4.05 1.04 5.68
N ASP A 347 3.61 2.14 5.05
CA ASP A 347 2.22 2.62 5.13
C ASP A 347 1.75 2.82 6.59
N GLY A 348 2.69 3.23 7.45
CA GLY A 348 2.46 3.49 8.88
C GLY A 348 2.15 2.24 9.69
N SER A 349 2.51 1.06 9.18
CA SER A 349 2.25 -0.22 9.80
C SER A 349 3.53 -1.05 9.90
N TRP A 350 3.69 -1.76 11.00
CA TRP A 350 4.80 -2.68 11.22
C TRP A 350 4.44 -4.08 10.71
N TYR A 351 5.40 -4.72 10.05
CA TYR A 351 5.28 -6.05 9.51
C TYR A 351 6.40 -6.94 10.02
N LYS A 352 6.10 -8.22 10.30
CA LYS A 352 7.07 -9.25 10.67
C LYS A 352 7.07 -10.36 9.62
N LEU A 353 8.26 -10.82 9.24
CA LEU A 353 8.40 -12.02 8.42
C LEU A 353 7.99 -13.26 9.22
N SER A 354 7.20 -14.14 8.62
CA SER A 354 6.81 -15.41 9.22
C SER A 354 8.04 -16.30 9.44
N GLU A 355 8.17 -16.85 10.65
CA GLU A 355 9.24 -17.80 10.98
C GLU A 355 9.13 -19.09 10.15
N ASP A 356 7.90 -19.55 9.90
CA ASP A 356 7.64 -20.73 9.08
C ASP A 356 8.16 -20.53 7.66
N PHE A 357 7.82 -19.39 7.06
CA PHE A 357 8.27 -19.03 5.71
C PHE A 357 9.80 -18.90 5.65
N TYR A 358 10.40 -18.23 6.64
CA TYR A 358 11.86 -18.12 6.74
C TYR A 358 12.53 -19.49 6.81
N ASN A 359 12.05 -20.37 7.70
CA ASN A 359 12.60 -21.71 7.90
C ASN A 359 12.41 -22.59 6.66
N GLU A 360 11.26 -22.49 5.99
CA GLU A 360 11.00 -23.20 4.74
C GLU A 360 11.97 -22.75 3.64
N THR A 361 12.18 -21.44 3.47
CA THR A 361 13.13 -20.89 2.49
C THR A 361 14.56 -21.33 2.80
N ILE A 362 15.02 -21.23 4.05
CA ILE A 362 16.35 -21.71 4.45
C ILE A 362 16.49 -23.21 4.21
N THR A 363 15.46 -24.00 4.48
CA THR A 363 15.47 -25.45 4.22
C THR A 363 15.56 -25.74 2.72
N LYS A 364 14.80 -25.01 1.88
CA LYS A 364 14.89 -25.11 0.41
C LYS A 364 16.29 -24.75 -0.07
N ILE A 365 16.88 -23.67 0.43
CA ILE A 365 18.25 -23.23 0.08
C ILE A 365 19.28 -24.29 0.51
N ARG A 366 19.18 -24.82 1.74
CA ARG A 366 20.10 -25.85 2.25
C ARG A 366 20.01 -27.18 1.51
N LYS A 367 18.87 -27.46 0.87
CA LYS A 367 18.68 -28.64 0.01
C LYS A 367 19.35 -28.50 -1.34
N ILE A 368 19.71 -27.28 -1.77
CA ILE A 368 20.48 -27.07 -3.00
C ILE A 368 21.86 -27.68 -2.76
N PRO A 369 22.24 -28.77 -3.45
CA PRO A 369 23.55 -29.36 -3.26
C PRO A 369 24.62 -28.32 -3.57
N LEU A 370 25.53 -28.13 -2.62
CA LEU A 370 26.73 -27.34 -2.87
C LEU A 370 27.59 -28.14 -3.82
N VAL A 371 28.04 -27.46 -4.87
CA VAL A 371 29.05 -27.98 -5.78
C VAL A 371 30.28 -28.33 -4.94
N GLY A 372 30.69 -29.61 -4.97
CA GLY A 372 31.82 -30.09 -4.18
C GLY A 372 33.13 -29.39 -4.55
N SER A 373 34.10 -29.40 -3.63
CA SER A 373 35.45 -28.84 -3.85
C SER A 373 36.18 -29.39 -5.08
N ASP A 374 35.73 -30.54 -5.57
CA ASP A 374 36.33 -31.26 -6.69
C ASP A 374 35.81 -30.75 -8.05
N PHE A 375 34.79 -29.89 -8.04
CA PHE A 375 34.32 -29.22 -9.23
C PHE A 375 35.30 -28.11 -9.63
N GLN A 376 35.98 -28.33 -10.74
CA GLN A 376 36.92 -27.36 -11.30
C GLN A 376 36.36 -26.79 -12.60
N LEU A 377 36.30 -25.46 -12.66
CA LEU A 377 36.15 -24.76 -13.93
C LEU A 377 37.50 -24.87 -14.67
N PRO A 378 37.49 -25.15 -15.99
CA PRO A 378 38.72 -25.18 -16.76
C PRO A 378 39.34 -23.78 -16.81
N ILE A 379 40.65 -23.75 -16.99
CA ILE A 379 41.41 -22.50 -16.99
C ILE A 379 41.02 -21.68 -18.24
N CYS A 380 40.84 -20.37 -18.07
CA CYS A 380 40.60 -19.45 -19.19
C CYS A 380 41.88 -19.27 -20.01
N ASN A 381 41.78 -19.47 -21.32
CA ASN A 381 42.92 -19.34 -22.21
C ASN A 381 43.26 -17.87 -22.48
N PHE A 382 44.54 -17.56 -22.68
CA PHE A 382 44.96 -16.19 -22.98
C PHE A 382 44.38 -15.72 -24.31
N GLY A 383 43.60 -14.63 -24.28
CA GLY A 383 42.94 -14.05 -25.46
C GLY A 383 41.59 -14.68 -25.82
N GLU A 384 41.09 -15.61 -25.01
CA GLU A 384 39.77 -16.23 -25.18
C GLU A 384 38.65 -15.24 -24.82
N SER A 385 37.61 -15.18 -25.65
CA SER A 385 36.42 -14.37 -25.35
C SER A 385 35.56 -15.08 -24.31
N GLU A 386 34.77 -14.33 -23.52
CA GLU A 386 33.83 -14.91 -22.55
C GLU A 386 32.90 -15.95 -23.22
N GLY A 387 32.41 -15.65 -24.42
CA GLY A 387 31.56 -16.57 -25.17
C GLY A 387 32.25 -17.88 -25.54
N ASP A 388 33.49 -17.80 -26.03
CA ASP A 388 34.28 -18.98 -26.43
C ASP A 388 34.67 -19.82 -25.20
N TYR A 389 35.07 -19.18 -24.11
CA TYR A 389 35.32 -19.83 -22.82
C TYR A 389 34.06 -20.58 -22.35
N ASN A 390 32.91 -19.93 -22.41
CA ASN A 390 31.65 -20.50 -21.93
C ASN A 390 31.14 -21.68 -22.77
N PHE A 391 31.38 -21.64 -24.07
CA PHE A 391 31.11 -22.78 -24.94
C PHE A 391 32.10 -23.94 -24.70
N ARG A 392 33.39 -23.63 -24.58
CA ARG A 392 34.42 -24.65 -24.37
C ARG A 392 34.24 -25.36 -23.05
N ALA A 393 34.05 -24.61 -21.97
CA ALA A 393 33.99 -25.19 -20.65
C ALA A 393 32.69 -25.99 -20.40
N THR A 394 31.61 -25.78 -21.19
CA THR A 394 30.42 -26.68 -21.20
C THR A 394 30.66 -27.92 -22.04
N THR A 395 31.50 -27.83 -23.06
CA THR A 395 31.89 -28.98 -23.87
C THR A 395 32.85 -29.91 -23.11
N GLU A 396 33.74 -29.32 -22.29
CA GLU A 396 34.73 -30.04 -21.49
C GLU A 396 34.15 -30.65 -20.20
N ASN A 397 33.07 -30.06 -19.66
CA ASN A 397 32.43 -30.52 -18.43
C ASN A 397 30.93 -30.78 -18.67
N GLN A 398 30.55 -32.06 -18.70
CA GLN A 398 29.15 -32.50 -18.94
C GLN A 398 28.18 -32.11 -17.82
N ASP A 399 28.71 -31.69 -16.66
CA ASP A 399 27.91 -31.19 -15.54
C ASP A 399 27.71 -29.66 -15.62
N LEU A 400 28.18 -29.00 -16.68
CA LEU A 400 27.96 -27.58 -16.92
C LEU A 400 26.92 -27.35 -18.02
N PHE A 401 25.90 -26.55 -17.71
CA PHE A 401 24.93 -26.04 -18.68
C PHE A 401 25.20 -24.58 -18.97
N LEU A 402 25.24 -24.26 -20.27
CA LEU A 402 25.39 -22.90 -20.76
C LEU A 402 24.01 -22.24 -20.75
N LEU A 403 23.78 -21.29 -19.84
CA LEU A 403 22.60 -20.44 -19.92
C LEU A 403 22.92 -19.22 -20.79
N TRP A 404 22.24 -19.16 -21.94
CA TRP A 404 22.33 -18.03 -22.86
C TRP A 404 21.23 -17.00 -22.54
N LEU A 405 21.59 -15.87 -21.93
CA LEU A 405 20.72 -14.70 -21.81
C LEU A 405 21.14 -13.66 -22.86
N ARG A 406 20.57 -13.74 -24.05
CA ARG A 406 20.78 -12.71 -25.09
C ARG A 406 19.92 -11.48 -24.78
N ALA A 407 20.42 -10.59 -23.92
CA ALA A 407 19.83 -9.27 -23.75
C ALA A 407 20.41 -8.29 -24.79
N SER A 408 19.67 -8.01 -25.85
CA SER A 408 20.03 -6.98 -26.84
C SER A 408 19.73 -5.59 -26.28
N PHE A 409 20.72 -4.91 -25.69
CA PHE A 409 20.59 -3.48 -25.39
C PHE A 409 21.02 -2.65 -26.61
N SER A 410 20.06 -2.12 -27.37
CA SER A 410 20.38 -1.10 -28.37
C SER A 410 20.37 0.29 -27.71
N ARG A 411 21.53 0.82 -27.36
CA ARG A 411 21.70 2.29 -27.28
C ARG A 411 22.10 2.78 -28.67
N ARG A 412 21.30 3.67 -29.25
CA ARG A 412 21.67 4.43 -30.46
C ARG A 412 22.95 5.20 -30.14
N GLU A 413 24.10 4.63 -30.52
CA GLU A 413 25.38 5.27 -30.92
C GLU A 413 26.62 4.40 -30.69
N LYS A 414 26.50 3.23 -30.05
CA LYS A 414 27.53 2.17 -30.12
C LYS A 414 26.88 0.82 -29.81
N GLN A 415 27.05 -0.15 -30.72
CA GLN A 415 26.61 -1.52 -30.53
C GLN A 415 27.65 -2.23 -29.62
N GLU A 416 27.55 -2.02 -28.32
CA GLU A 416 28.27 -2.85 -27.35
C GLU A 416 27.38 -4.05 -27.01
N ASN A 417 27.72 -5.21 -27.59
CA ASN A 417 27.12 -6.49 -27.20
C ASN A 417 27.74 -6.89 -25.86
N HIS A 418 27.13 -6.50 -24.74
CA HIS A 418 27.42 -7.15 -23.47
C HIS A 418 26.74 -8.53 -23.47
N GLN A 419 27.53 -9.57 -23.71
CA GLN A 419 27.11 -10.94 -23.45
C GLN A 419 27.40 -11.21 -21.96
N LEU A 420 26.36 -11.46 -21.19
CA LEU A 420 26.50 -12.00 -19.84
C LEU A 420 26.15 -13.49 -19.94
N CYS A 421 27.18 -14.33 -19.93
CA CYS A 421 26.99 -15.77 -19.98
C CYS A 421 27.23 -16.35 -18.58
N TRP A 422 26.26 -17.12 -18.10
CA TRP A 422 26.29 -17.73 -16.78
C TRP A 422 26.27 -19.25 -16.91
N TRP A 423 26.86 -19.90 -15.90
CA TRP A 423 26.94 -21.35 -15.79
C TRP A 423 25.93 -21.83 -14.75
N LEU A 424 25.26 -22.94 -15.02
CA LEU A 424 24.64 -23.75 -13.97
C LEU A 424 25.33 -25.10 -13.91
N THR A 425 25.67 -25.51 -12.70
CA THR A 425 26.09 -26.89 -12.43
C THR A 425 24.87 -27.80 -12.41
N ARG A 426 25.03 -29.01 -12.92
CA ARG A 426 24.08 -30.10 -12.78
C ARG A 426 24.03 -30.49 -11.30
N LEU A 427 22.88 -30.25 -10.66
CA LEU A 427 22.61 -30.68 -9.29
C LEU A 427 22.32 -32.18 -9.24
#